data_AF-A0A848ZKV8-F1
#
_entry.id   AF-A0A848ZKV8-F1
#
_cell.length_a   1.000
_cell.length_b   1.000
_cell.length_c   1.000
_cell.angle_alpha   90.00
_cell.angle_beta   90.00
_cell.angle_gamma   90.00
#
_symmetry.space_group_name_H-M   'P 1'
#
loop_
_entity.id
_entity.type
_entity.pdbx_description
1 polymer ?
#
loop_
_entity_poly.entity_id
_entity_poly.type
_entity_poly.pdbx_seq_one_letter_code
_entity_poly.pdbx_strand_id
1 'polypeptide(L)'
;MQKKLLLRQLLIVYLLAITSSVFAQDLFFEQSNGTTTTFGQIDVYQQSSNSLRENIDLNAAFDKTEGWELLALDGSNYYFQITDMTSSNYGQIDIWDNKTKTRSNYGNLSSIFPDPTNWKLGGADNGILYFGSAAENSEIVSWDGTTISTFAHLRDVVVFPKYWRFAGFHNGVMYIEWTHASNARPSIKTWNGSKSVGTYDNTNYYDAYDDAYLFGVSNFIVTDNSQLLVELEKVKDHILGTATLSAADLKTVGNAIAMDNILFTDNYDVINQGLEVIELYESQYGGLFTRGTTTQGGFNRTASGYELENLMLVIMQSVLDYSYTETNLTEYPQLFKNRLFETSSYFPGAVAQPVDASQSFTIKINGTHVRKPGTQANYETEDARRPTGCYLAPGSVAKVTVPSSLVGIGATILVGAHTWDLSKKTTIKRMDRVTTKYEINSTTTTIANPLGGGVYINVPYQKDLGILNITLENVVRSPYYARTAANQTNISDWLNVERLRDAPWTDIETDKVMMQVPTSW
;
A
#
# COMPACT_ATOMS: atom_id res chain seq x y z
N MET A 1 3.23 -45.97 61.38
CA MET A 1 4.12 -46.80 60.54
C MET A 1 4.97 -45.82 59.72
N GLN A 2 6.31 -45.78 59.72
CA GLN A 2 7.32 -46.86 59.53
C GLN A 2 7.11 -47.57 58.18
N LYS A 3 8.08 -47.68 57.26
CA LYS A 3 9.53 -47.34 57.24
C LYS A 3 9.80 -46.51 55.94
N LYS A 4 10.78 -45.61 55.81
CA LYS A 4 12.25 -45.81 55.74
C LYS A 4 12.67 -47.02 54.86
N LEU A 5 13.77 -47.01 54.10
CA LEU A 5 14.63 -46.00 53.46
C LEU A 5 15.67 -46.83 52.64
N LEU A 6 16.39 -46.23 51.69
CA LEU A 6 17.63 -46.76 51.07
C LEU A 6 17.55 -48.13 50.35
N LEU A 7 17.67 -48.07 49.02
CA LEU A 7 18.93 -48.55 48.42
C LEU A 7 19.39 -47.56 47.34
N ARG A 8 20.38 -46.73 47.70
CA ARG A 8 21.22 -45.94 46.78
C ARG A 8 22.62 -46.58 46.81
N GLN A 9 23.41 -46.40 45.74
CA GLN A 9 24.74 -46.99 45.54
C GLN A 9 24.65 -48.51 45.31
N LEU A 10 25.15 -49.08 44.21
CA LEU A 10 26.07 -48.62 43.16
C LEU A 10 25.41 -47.77 42.05
N LEU A 11 26.10 -46.94 41.25
CA LEU A 11 27.34 -46.13 41.39
C LEU A 11 27.25 -45.06 40.25
N ILE A 12 27.11 -43.75 40.51
CA ILE A 12 28.22 -42.75 40.54
C ILE A 12 29.23 -43.01 39.40
N VAL A 13 29.30 -42.23 38.31
CA VAL A 13 29.65 -40.79 38.13
C VAL A 13 28.79 -40.18 36.97
N TYR A 14 27.99 -39.12 37.17
CA TYR A 14 28.22 -37.70 36.75
C TYR A 14 28.51 -37.46 35.24
N LEU A 15 27.91 -36.50 34.50
CA LEU A 15 26.95 -35.42 34.84
C LEU A 15 26.29 -34.75 33.59
N LEU A 16 25.09 -34.16 33.76
CA LEU A 16 24.45 -33.04 33.01
C LEU A 16 23.61 -33.26 31.70
N ALA A 17 22.57 -32.42 31.58
CA ALA A 17 21.89 -31.89 30.37
C ALA A 17 20.91 -32.74 29.49
N ILE A 18 19.64 -32.75 29.91
CA ILE A 18 18.43 -32.24 29.17
C ILE A 18 18.13 -32.72 27.72
N THR A 19 17.08 -33.55 27.62
CA THR A 19 16.04 -33.74 26.57
C THR A 19 16.26 -33.30 25.09
N SER A 20 16.09 -34.26 24.18
CA SER A 20 14.96 -34.29 23.22
C SER A 20 14.74 -35.73 22.70
N SER A 21 13.59 -36.03 22.08
CA SER A 21 13.21 -37.39 21.63
C SER A 21 12.48 -37.38 20.28
N VAL A 22 12.56 -38.49 19.56
CA VAL A 22 12.29 -38.60 18.10
C VAL A 22 10.91 -39.19 17.81
N PHE A 23 10.17 -38.69 16.80
CA PHE A 23 9.71 -39.44 15.60
C PHE A 23 8.54 -38.80 14.79
N ALA A 24 8.78 -38.73 13.46
CA ALA A 24 7.85 -38.94 12.34
C ALA A 24 6.63 -38.03 12.08
N GLN A 25 6.76 -37.13 11.08
CA GLN A 25 5.82 -36.80 9.97
C GLN A 25 6.46 -35.69 9.09
N ASP A 26 6.22 -35.51 7.78
CA ASP A 26 5.64 -36.36 6.71
C ASP A 26 6.01 -35.78 5.30
N LEU A 27 5.61 -36.45 4.20
CA LEU A 27 5.65 -36.05 2.77
C LEU A 27 7.05 -35.89 2.09
N PHE A 28 7.39 -36.69 1.05
CA PHE A 28 7.19 -36.47 -0.42
C PHE A 28 8.08 -35.34 -1.02
N PHE A 29 8.59 -35.35 -2.26
CA PHE A 29 8.19 -36.00 -3.54
C PHE A 29 9.39 -36.49 -4.41
N GLU A 30 9.08 -37.28 -5.45
CA GLU A 30 9.88 -37.61 -6.65
C GLU A 30 8.90 -37.66 -7.86
N GLN A 31 9.20 -37.58 -9.17
CA GLN A 31 10.41 -37.54 -10.03
C GLN A 31 9.96 -36.93 -11.41
N SER A 32 10.68 -36.77 -12.55
CA SER A 32 12.07 -37.04 -13.01
C SER A 32 12.36 -36.29 -14.34
N ASN A 33 13.63 -36.27 -14.76
CA ASN A 33 14.19 -36.11 -16.12
C ASN A 33 13.25 -35.75 -17.30
N GLY A 34 13.40 -34.53 -17.84
CA GLY A 34 13.10 -34.19 -19.23
C GLY A 34 14.38 -33.79 -19.99
N THR A 35 14.51 -34.15 -21.27
CA THR A 35 15.77 -33.95 -22.02
C THR A 35 15.93 -32.53 -22.57
N THR A 36 16.61 -31.66 -21.82
CA THR A 36 17.10 -30.34 -22.30
C THR A 36 18.59 -30.17 -22.02
N THR A 37 19.38 -29.98 -23.08
CA THR A 37 20.84 -29.73 -22.98
C THR A 37 21.11 -28.26 -22.69
N THR A 38 20.87 -27.82 -21.45
CA THR A 38 21.08 -26.43 -21.03
C THR A 38 21.69 -26.34 -19.63
N PHE A 39 23.02 -26.39 -19.55
CA PHE A 39 23.74 -26.05 -18.32
C PHE A 39 23.70 -24.54 -18.10
N GLY A 40 22.73 -24.06 -17.31
CA GLY A 40 22.55 -22.62 -17.09
C GLY A 40 21.21 -22.20 -16.50
N GLN A 41 20.68 -22.96 -15.52
CA GLN A 41 19.54 -22.52 -14.72
C GLN A 41 19.85 -22.79 -13.25
N ILE A 42 19.72 -21.76 -12.40
CA ILE A 42 19.88 -21.87 -10.95
C ILE A 42 18.57 -21.40 -10.32
N ASP A 43 17.77 -22.35 -9.87
CA ASP A 43 16.69 -22.09 -8.92
C ASP A 43 17.33 -22.05 -7.52
N VAL A 44 17.16 -20.95 -6.76
CA VAL A 44 17.68 -20.85 -5.38
C VAL A 44 16.52 -20.89 -4.40
N TYR A 45 16.17 -22.10 -3.94
CA TYR A 45 15.38 -22.25 -2.72
C TYR A 45 16.27 -22.02 -1.48
N GLN A 46 15.64 -21.85 -0.32
CA GLN A 46 16.26 -21.33 0.90
C GLN A 46 17.18 -22.31 1.65
N GLN A 47 18.28 -21.79 2.22
CA GLN A 47 18.60 -21.84 3.67
C GLN A 47 19.97 -21.18 3.97
N SER A 48 20.02 -20.31 4.98
CA SER A 48 21.25 -19.64 5.43
C SER A 48 22.12 -20.61 6.24
N SER A 49 23.16 -21.14 5.60
CA SER A 49 24.19 -21.98 6.23
C SER A 49 25.49 -21.89 5.43
N ASN A 50 26.62 -22.26 6.06
CA ASN A 50 27.90 -22.39 5.36
C ASN A 50 27.85 -23.33 4.13
N SER A 51 26.87 -24.24 4.06
CA SER A 51 26.65 -25.14 2.92
C SER A 51 26.27 -24.44 1.61
N LEU A 52 25.67 -23.24 1.63
CA LEU A 52 25.39 -22.52 0.37
C LEU A 52 26.69 -21.97 -0.29
N ARG A 53 27.83 -22.01 0.42
CA ARG A 53 29.16 -21.77 -0.15
C ARG A 53 29.67 -22.91 -1.06
N GLU A 54 28.93 -24.01 -1.19
CA GLU A 54 29.32 -25.20 -1.95
C GLU A 54 28.52 -25.40 -3.26
N ASN A 55 27.37 -24.73 -3.42
CA ASN A 55 26.50 -24.86 -4.61
C ASN A 55 26.48 -23.64 -5.55
N ILE A 56 26.99 -22.48 -5.11
CA ILE A 56 27.55 -21.52 -6.05
C ILE A 56 28.90 -22.09 -6.50
N ASP A 57 29.27 -21.94 -7.77
CA ASP A 57 30.64 -22.21 -8.27
C ASP A 57 31.61 -21.11 -7.77
N LEU A 58 31.71 -20.98 -6.44
CA LEU A 58 32.62 -20.09 -5.73
C LEU A 58 34.04 -20.61 -5.94
N ASN A 59 34.68 -20.09 -6.99
CA ASN A 59 36.07 -20.40 -7.29
C ASN A 59 36.93 -20.24 -6.02
N ALA A 60 37.62 -21.32 -5.64
CA ALA A 60 38.47 -21.37 -4.46
C ALA A 60 39.63 -20.34 -4.49
N ALA A 61 39.87 -19.68 -5.64
CA ALA A 61 40.77 -18.55 -5.80
C ALA A 61 40.26 -17.21 -5.23
N PHE A 62 39.01 -17.11 -4.75
CA PHE A 62 38.51 -15.89 -4.10
C PHE A 62 38.91 -15.89 -2.61
N ASP A 63 39.81 -14.99 -2.24
CA ASP A 63 40.29 -14.86 -0.86
C ASP A 63 39.20 -14.28 0.04
N LYS A 64 38.77 -15.09 1.02
CA LYS A 64 37.70 -14.73 1.97
C LYS A 64 38.23 -13.99 3.20
N THR A 65 39.54 -13.75 3.31
CA THR A 65 40.15 -13.06 4.47
C THR A 65 40.04 -11.54 4.41
N GLU A 66 39.83 -10.94 3.23
CA GLU A 66 39.70 -9.48 3.07
C GLU A 66 38.27 -8.92 3.27
N GLY A 67 37.27 -9.79 3.51
CA GLY A 67 35.87 -9.34 3.69
C GLY A 67 35.12 -9.04 2.39
N TRP A 68 35.29 -9.88 1.36
CA TRP A 68 34.56 -9.81 0.09
C TRP A 68 33.14 -10.40 0.18
N GLU A 69 32.14 -9.62 -0.21
CA GLU A 69 30.75 -10.04 -0.40
C GLU A 69 30.35 -9.96 -1.89
N LEU A 70 29.48 -10.86 -2.34
CA LEU A 70 28.83 -10.78 -3.66
C LEU A 70 27.68 -9.78 -3.57
N LEU A 71 27.71 -8.66 -4.29
CA LEU A 71 26.72 -7.58 -4.16
C LEU A 71 25.84 -7.30 -5.40
N ALA A 72 26.19 -7.78 -6.60
CA ALA A 72 25.33 -7.65 -7.79
C ALA A 72 25.58 -8.71 -8.88
N LEU A 73 24.65 -8.81 -9.85
CA LEU A 73 24.65 -9.72 -10.99
C LEU A 73 24.24 -8.98 -12.27
N ASP A 74 24.97 -9.16 -13.38
CA ASP A 74 24.56 -8.69 -14.72
C ASP A 74 24.88 -9.75 -15.78
N GLY A 75 23.86 -10.40 -16.34
CA GLY A 75 23.99 -11.45 -17.35
C GLY A 75 24.80 -12.68 -16.90
N SER A 76 26.11 -12.66 -17.11
CA SER A 76 27.06 -13.69 -16.61
C SER A 76 28.14 -13.14 -15.69
N ASN A 77 28.07 -11.86 -15.32
CA ASN A 77 29.02 -11.18 -14.45
C ASN A 77 28.51 -11.18 -13.01
N TYR A 78 29.33 -11.66 -12.09
CA TYR A 78 29.16 -11.50 -10.64
C TYR A 78 30.00 -10.32 -10.17
N TYR A 79 29.44 -9.42 -9.37
CA TYR A 79 30.12 -8.24 -8.84
C TYR A 79 30.34 -8.40 -7.35
N PHE A 80 31.61 -8.47 -6.93
CA PHE A 80 31.99 -8.57 -5.53
C PHE A 80 32.48 -7.23 -5.03
N GLN A 81 32.19 -6.88 -3.77
CA GLN A 81 32.75 -5.71 -3.09
C GLN A 81 33.39 -6.12 -1.76
N ILE A 82 34.48 -5.46 -1.36
CA ILE A 82 34.92 -5.48 0.04
C ILE A 82 34.00 -4.59 0.88
N THR A 83 33.38 -5.17 1.91
CA THR A 83 32.43 -4.52 2.83
C THR A 83 32.98 -4.31 4.24
N ASP A 84 34.06 -5.02 4.61
CA ASP A 84 34.73 -4.85 5.90
C ASP A 84 35.42 -3.46 5.97
N MET A 85 34.86 -2.58 6.78
CA MET A 85 35.38 -1.21 7.02
C MET A 85 36.75 -1.18 7.72
N THR A 86 37.25 -2.32 8.21
CA THR A 86 38.61 -2.46 8.78
C THR A 86 39.64 -2.92 7.75
N SER A 87 39.21 -3.37 6.57
CA SER A 87 40.08 -3.74 5.45
C SER A 87 40.72 -2.50 4.81
N SER A 88 42.02 -2.56 4.51
CA SER A 88 42.71 -1.50 3.76
C SER A 88 42.18 -1.33 2.33
N ASN A 89 41.46 -2.33 1.84
CA ASN A 89 40.91 -2.41 0.49
C ASN A 89 39.38 -2.19 0.48
N TYR A 90 38.79 -1.65 1.56
CA TYR A 90 37.36 -1.35 1.66
C TYR A 90 36.81 -0.65 0.41
N GLY A 91 35.63 -1.07 -0.04
CA GLY A 91 34.98 -0.53 -1.22
C GLY A 91 35.62 -0.93 -2.55
N GLN A 92 36.63 -1.81 -2.58
CA GLN A 92 37.11 -2.40 -3.85
C GLN A 92 35.99 -3.24 -4.48
N ILE A 93 35.77 -3.08 -5.79
CA ILE A 93 34.78 -3.79 -6.59
C ILE A 93 35.48 -4.56 -7.71
N ASP A 94 35.21 -5.86 -7.82
CA ASP A 94 35.74 -6.73 -8.87
C ASP A 94 34.61 -7.51 -9.57
N ILE A 95 34.74 -7.69 -10.89
CA ILE A 95 33.89 -8.58 -11.69
C ILE A 95 34.49 -9.98 -11.74
N TRP A 96 33.63 -10.99 -11.71
CA TRP A 96 33.90 -12.36 -12.14
C TRP A 96 32.93 -12.77 -13.25
N ASP A 97 33.43 -12.98 -14.48
CA ASP A 97 32.62 -13.54 -15.58
C ASP A 97 32.54 -15.07 -15.45
N ASN A 98 31.32 -15.60 -15.35
CA ASN A 98 31.05 -17.02 -15.18
C ASN A 98 31.38 -17.89 -16.40
N LYS A 99 31.28 -17.34 -17.61
CA LYS A 99 31.47 -18.06 -18.88
C LYS A 99 32.96 -18.17 -19.22
N THR A 100 33.72 -17.09 -19.01
CA THR A 100 35.16 -17.06 -19.26
C THR A 100 36.00 -17.50 -18.05
N LYS A 101 35.42 -17.48 -16.84
CA LYS A 101 36.09 -17.70 -15.55
C LYS A 101 37.24 -16.71 -15.30
N THR A 102 37.06 -15.45 -15.72
CA THR A 102 38.05 -14.38 -15.51
C THR A 102 37.61 -13.39 -14.44
N ARG A 103 38.53 -13.08 -13.51
CA ARG A 103 38.44 -11.94 -12.59
C ARG A 103 38.96 -10.66 -13.27
N SER A 104 38.28 -9.54 -13.09
CA SER A 104 38.78 -8.21 -13.44
C SER A 104 38.49 -7.21 -12.33
N ASN A 105 39.43 -6.27 -12.11
CA ASN A 105 39.22 -5.14 -11.22
C ASN A 105 38.27 -4.14 -11.91
N TYR A 106 37.20 -3.73 -11.24
CA TYR A 106 36.21 -2.80 -11.77
C TYR A 106 36.43 -1.36 -11.25
N GLY A 107 36.89 -1.23 -10.00
CA GLY A 107 37.29 0.03 -9.38
C GLY A 107 37.22 -0.04 -7.87
N ASN A 108 37.40 1.10 -7.19
CA ASN A 108 37.17 1.22 -5.75
C ASN A 108 36.16 2.36 -5.49
N LEU A 109 35.29 2.23 -4.48
CA LEU A 109 34.35 3.28 -4.09
C LEU A 109 35.03 4.64 -3.90
N SER A 110 36.28 4.71 -3.40
CA SER A 110 37.04 5.95 -3.24
C SER A 110 37.49 6.62 -4.55
N SER A 111 37.43 5.89 -5.67
CA SER A 111 37.63 6.43 -7.03
C SER A 111 36.32 6.85 -7.72
N ILE A 112 35.18 6.48 -7.15
CA ILE A 112 33.83 6.79 -7.65
C ILE A 112 33.22 7.94 -6.83
N PHE A 113 33.28 7.85 -5.50
CA PHE A 113 32.60 8.73 -4.56
C PHE A 113 33.59 9.51 -3.65
N PRO A 114 33.38 10.81 -3.41
CA PRO A 114 34.18 11.60 -2.46
C PRO A 114 34.08 11.14 -1.00
N ASP A 115 32.96 10.51 -0.62
CA ASP A 115 32.79 9.79 0.65
C ASP A 115 32.41 8.33 0.32
N PRO A 116 33.37 7.41 0.25
CA PRO A 116 33.09 6.01 -0.07
C PRO A 116 32.40 5.26 1.06
N THR A 117 32.34 5.80 2.29
CA THR A 117 31.69 5.12 3.43
C THR A 117 30.17 5.28 3.40
N ASN A 118 29.68 6.30 2.70
CA ASN A 118 28.25 6.55 2.51
C ASN A 118 27.62 5.76 1.34
N TRP A 119 28.33 4.85 0.67
CA TRP A 119 27.76 4.13 -0.49
C TRP A 119 28.02 2.62 -0.41
N LYS A 120 27.04 1.84 -0.86
CA LYS A 120 27.17 0.39 -1.06
C LYS A 120 26.62 0.01 -2.43
N LEU A 121 27.34 -0.87 -3.14
CA LEU A 121 26.81 -1.52 -4.33
C LEU A 121 25.61 -2.40 -3.95
N GLY A 122 24.56 -2.37 -4.75
CA GLY A 122 23.38 -3.23 -4.56
C GLY A 122 22.68 -3.62 -5.87
N GLY A 123 23.30 -3.40 -7.02
CA GLY A 123 22.71 -3.77 -8.30
C GLY A 123 23.61 -3.47 -9.49
N ALA A 124 23.41 -4.21 -10.57
CA ALA A 124 24.10 -4.04 -11.85
C ALA A 124 23.13 -4.40 -12.99
N ASP A 125 23.16 -3.67 -14.09
CA ASP A 125 22.31 -3.94 -15.26
C ASP A 125 22.93 -3.32 -16.51
N ASN A 126 23.15 -4.13 -17.56
CA ASN A 126 23.75 -3.71 -18.84
C ASN A 126 25.06 -2.89 -18.67
N GLY A 127 25.89 -3.28 -17.71
CA GLY A 127 27.17 -2.63 -17.38
C GLY A 127 27.08 -1.37 -16.50
N ILE A 128 25.88 -0.90 -16.13
CA ILE A 128 25.66 0.20 -15.18
C ILE A 128 25.62 -0.35 -13.75
N LEU A 129 26.30 0.31 -12.81
CA LEU A 129 26.22 -0.02 -11.38
C LEU A 129 25.26 0.88 -10.62
N TYR A 130 24.59 0.30 -9.63
CA TYR A 130 23.60 0.98 -8.79
C TYR A 130 24.04 0.96 -7.32
N PHE A 131 24.11 2.14 -6.71
CA PHE A 131 24.58 2.33 -5.34
C PHE A 131 23.50 2.97 -4.48
N GLY A 132 23.29 2.44 -3.27
CA GLY A 132 22.41 3.03 -2.25
C GLY A 132 23.21 3.78 -1.19
N SER A 133 22.65 4.88 -0.66
CA SER A 133 23.28 5.65 0.41
C SER A 133 23.24 4.90 1.75
N ALA A 134 24.36 4.82 2.47
CA ALA A 134 24.42 4.15 3.77
C ALA A 134 23.79 5.01 4.89
N ALA A 135 23.84 6.34 4.77
CA ALA A 135 23.03 7.24 5.56
C ALA A 135 21.58 7.27 5.04
N GLU A 136 20.63 7.04 5.95
CA GLU A 136 19.17 7.09 5.75
C GLU A 136 18.57 6.21 4.63
N ASN A 137 19.38 5.41 3.93
CA ASN A 137 19.00 4.59 2.76
C ASN A 137 18.25 5.35 1.65
N SER A 138 18.32 6.69 1.65
CA SER A 138 17.30 7.53 1.00
C SER A 138 17.65 8.02 -0.40
N GLU A 139 18.88 7.83 -0.88
CA GLU A 139 19.27 8.11 -2.27
C GLU A 139 19.87 6.88 -2.95
N ILE A 140 19.53 6.68 -4.22
CA ILE A 140 20.07 5.66 -5.10
C ILE A 140 20.61 6.34 -6.35
N VAL A 141 21.84 6.02 -6.72
CA VAL A 141 22.56 6.60 -7.86
C VAL A 141 23.03 5.50 -8.81
N SER A 142 23.07 5.82 -10.10
CA SER A 142 23.61 4.95 -11.15
C SER A 142 24.95 5.49 -11.66
N TRP A 143 25.92 4.60 -11.91
CA TRP A 143 27.24 4.92 -12.46
C TRP A 143 27.51 4.11 -13.73
N ASP A 144 27.84 4.79 -14.83
CA ASP A 144 28.09 4.19 -16.15
C ASP A 144 29.58 3.90 -16.44
N GLY A 145 30.43 3.98 -15.41
CA GLY A 145 31.90 3.94 -15.53
C GLY A 145 32.56 5.32 -15.69
N THR A 146 31.77 6.39 -15.94
CA THR A 146 32.27 7.77 -16.13
C THR A 146 31.50 8.81 -15.31
N THR A 147 30.17 8.67 -15.23
CA THR A 147 29.24 9.70 -14.76
C THR A 147 28.31 9.11 -13.71
N ILE A 148 28.09 9.83 -12.63
CA ILE A 148 27.12 9.48 -11.58
C ILE A 148 25.84 10.29 -11.82
N SER A 149 24.70 9.61 -11.85
CA SER A 149 23.37 10.22 -11.97
C SER A 149 22.48 9.79 -10.80
N THR A 150 21.73 10.71 -10.22
CA THR A 150 20.65 10.36 -9.27
C THR A 150 19.59 9.55 -10.02
N PHE A 151 19.31 8.34 -9.53
CA PHE A 151 18.39 7.39 -10.14
C PHE A 151 17.03 7.38 -9.43
N ALA A 152 17.03 7.38 -8.09
CA ALA A 152 15.82 7.45 -7.28
C ALA A 152 16.12 7.97 -5.86
N HIS A 153 15.07 8.41 -5.15
CA HIS A 153 15.10 8.53 -3.70
C HIS A 153 14.01 7.65 -3.09
N LEU A 154 14.32 6.89 -2.03
CA LEU A 154 13.31 6.01 -1.43
C LEU A 154 12.12 6.78 -0.86
N ARG A 155 12.29 8.03 -0.43
CA ARG A 155 11.20 8.88 0.05
C ARG A 155 10.13 9.19 -1.01
N ASP A 156 10.50 9.09 -2.29
CA ASP A 156 9.62 9.34 -3.44
C ASP A 156 8.95 8.02 -3.91
N VAL A 157 9.34 6.87 -3.33
CA VAL A 157 8.93 5.52 -3.73
C VAL A 157 8.19 4.77 -2.61
N VAL A 158 8.50 5.03 -1.33
CA VAL A 158 7.95 4.33 -0.17
C VAL A 158 7.70 5.23 1.04
N VAL A 159 6.62 4.93 1.76
CA VAL A 159 6.31 5.52 3.06
C VAL A 159 7.32 5.02 4.10
N PHE A 160 7.81 5.92 4.94
CA PHE A 160 8.88 5.70 5.94
C PHE A 160 10.22 5.20 5.35
N PRO A 161 10.86 5.95 4.42
CA PRO A 161 12.04 5.52 3.67
C PRO A 161 13.21 5.04 4.55
N LYS A 162 13.44 5.67 5.71
CA LYS A 162 14.42 5.27 6.73
C LYS A 162 14.30 3.83 7.28
N TYR A 163 13.22 3.11 6.94
CA TYR A 163 12.96 1.73 7.32
C TYR A 163 12.99 0.76 6.13
N TRP A 164 13.43 1.22 4.97
CA TRP A 164 13.73 0.40 3.79
C TRP A 164 15.24 0.45 3.53
N ARG A 165 15.84 -0.59 2.95
CA ARG A 165 17.17 -0.53 2.30
C ARG A 165 17.07 -0.99 0.85
N PHE A 166 17.96 -0.47 0.01
CA PHE A 166 18.16 -0.99 -1.35
C PHE A 166 18.77 -2.40 -1.28
N ALA A 167 18.16 -3.34 -2.00
CA ALA A 167 18.42 -4.79 -1.86
C ALA A 167 18.78 -5.49 -3.19
N GLY A 168 18.59 -4.82 -4.33
CA GLY A 168 18.81 -5.40 -5.64
C GLY A 168 18.45 -4.45 -6.78
N PHE A 169 19.13 -4.55 -7.92
CA PHE A 169 18.62 -4.06 -9.20
C PHE A 169 18.87 -5.12 -10.27
N HIS A 170 17.86 -5.42 -11.10
CA HIS A 170 17.94 -6.42 -12.16
C HIS A 170 16.88 -6.16 -13.24
N ASN A 171 17.27 -6.16 -14.52
CA ASN A 171 16.40 -5.96 -15.70
C ASN A 171 15.45 -4.75 -15.57
N GLY A 172 15.97 -3.58 -15.22
CA GLY A 172 15.19 -2.35 -15.04
C GLY A 172 14.34 -2.28 -13.77
N VAL A 173 14.38 -3.30 -12.90
CA VAL A 173 13.60 -3.35 -11.65
C VAL A 173 14.50 -3.20 -10.43
N MET A 174 14.19 -2.22 -9.60
CA MET A 174 14.74 -1.95 -8.28
C MET A 174 14.01 -2.78 -7.22
N TYR A 175 14.76 -3.38 -6.30
CA TYR A 175 14.29 -4.16 -5.17
C TYR A 175 14.70 -3.46 -3.87
N ILE A 176 13.76 -3.32 -2.95
CA ILE A 176 13.98 -2.70 -1.64
C ILE A 176 13.33 -3.55 -0.55
N GLU A 177 13.98 -3.67 0.61
CA GLU A 177 13.54 -4.55 1.70
C GLU A 177 13.36 -3.78 3.02
N TRP A 178 12.41 -4.22 3.84
CA TRP A 178 12.09 -3.57 5.11
C TRP A 178 13.06 -3.96 6.23
N THR A 179 13.68 -2.97 6.88
CA THR A 179 14.78 -3.15 7.86
C THR A 179 14.37 -2.90 9.31
N HIS A 180 13.14 -2.46 9.59
CA HIS A 180 12.76 -2.06 10.94
C HIS A 180 12.31 -3.24 11.81
N ALA A 181 13.16 -3.59 12.78
CA ALA A 181 13.10 -4.74 13.69
C ALA A 181 11.81 -4.92 14.55
N SER A 182 10.81 -4.03 14.45
CA SER A 182 9.49 -4.28 15.04
C SER A 182 8.56 -5.11 14.13
N ASN A 183 8.93 -5.29 12.86
CA ASN A 183 8.25 -6.18 11.93
C ASN A 183 8.95 -7.54 11.91
N ALA A 184 8.26 -8.60 12.36
CA ALA A 184 8.77 -9.97 12.39
C ALA A 184 8.80 -10.66 11.00
N ARG A 185 8.55 -9.91 9.92
CA ARG A 185 8.47 -10.41 8.53
C ARG A 185 9.11 -9.40 7.57
N PRO A 186 10.34 -9.61 7.07
CA PRO A 186 10.97 -8.67 6.14
C PRO A 186 10.25 -8.72 4.77
N SER A 187 9.50 -7.67 4.47
CA SER A 187 8.80 -7.49 3.19
C SER A 187 9.73 -6.89 2.14
N ILE A 188 9.63 -7.36 0.90
CA ILE A 188 10.34 -6.79 -0.26
C ILE A 188 9.35 -6.05 -1.16
N LYS A 189 9.74 -4.90 -1.71
CA LYS A 189 9.00 -4.14 -2.73
C LYS A 189 9.81 -3.97 -3.99
N THR A 190 9.14 -3.83 -5.12
CA THR A 190 9.76 -3.61 -6.43
C THR A 190 9.26 -2.35 -7.13
N TRP A 191 10.15 -1.68 -7.87
CA TRP A 191 9.88 -0.41 -8.54
C TRP A 191 10.70 -0.29 -9.84
N ASN A 192 10.16 0.37 -10.87
CA ASN A 192 10.71 0.29 -12.25
C ASN A 192 11.15 1.63 -12.87
N GLY A 193 11.49 2.64 -12.05
CA GLY A 193 11.77 4.00 -12.55
C GLY A 193 10.54 4.92 -12.61
N SER A 194 9.32 4.38 -12.54
CA SER A 194 8.07 5.16 -12.64
C SER A 194 6.97 4.76 -11.66
N LYS A 195 6.82 3.47 -11.34
CA LYS A 195 5.83 2.96 -10.39
C LYS A 195 6.30 1.73 -9.63
N SER A 196 5.61 1.44 -8.52
CA SER A 196 5.71 0.16 -7.83
C SER A 196 5.19 -0.94 -8.75
N VAL A 197 5.92 -2.05 -8.88
CA VAL A 197 5.55 -3.19 -9.76
C VAL A 197 5.27 -4.49 -9.01
N GLY A 198 5.41 -4.50 -7.68
CA GLY A 198 5.11 -5.66 -6.84
C GLY A 198 5.42 -5.45 -5.35
N THR A 199 4.95 -6.40 -4.53
CA THR A 199 5.30 -6.52 -3.11
C THR A 199 5.29 -7.99 -2.75
N TYR A 200 6.31 -8.45 -2.03
CA TYR A 200 6.53 -9.86 -1.69
C TYR A 200 6.56 -10.02 -0.18
N ASP A 201 5.72 -10.92 0.36
CA ASP A 201 5.79 -11.38 1.75
C ASP A 201 6.59 -12.69 1.78
N ASN A 202 7.76 -12.68 2.41
CA ASN A 202 8.72 -13.79 2.35
C ASN A 202 8.52 -14.80 3.49
N THR A 203 7.26 -15.09 3.81
CA THR A 203 6.83 -15.83 5.01
C THR A 203 6.99 -17.34 4.93
N ASN A 204 6.90 -17.93 3.73
CA ASN A 204 7.19 -19.36 3.51
C ASN A 204 8.71 -19.67 3.51
N TYR A 205 9.53 -18.69 3.93
CA TYR A 205 10.99 -18.75 4.00
C TYR A 205 11.47 -18.55 5.45
N TYR A 206 11.36 -17.34 6.03
CA TYR A 206 12.21 -16.91 7.16
C TYR A 206 11.93 -17.53 8.56
N ASP A 207 11.26 -18.67 8.67
CA ASP A 207 10.99 -19.36 9.95
C ASP A 207 12.21 -20.12 10.53
N ALA A 208 13.44 -19.69 10.18
CA ALA A 208 14.67 -19.94 10.95
C ALA A 208 15.80 -18.96 10.56
N TYR A 209 16.70 -18.72 11.52
CA TYR A 209 17.99 -18.00 11.44
C TYR A 209 17.93 -16.47 11.34
N ASP A 210 18.58 -15.81 12.32
CA ASP A 210 18.99 -14.40 12.24
C ASP A 210 20.02 -14.18 11.11
N ASP A 211 20.12 -12.92 10.67
CA ASP A 211 21.07 -12.39 9.67
C ASP A 211 21.01 -13.00 8.26
N ALA A 212 20.25 -12.35 7.37
CA ALA A 212 20.29 -12.56 5.92
C ALA A 212 20.53 -11.25 5.16
N TYR A 213 21.42 -11.33 4.16
CA TYR A 213 21.55 -10.35 3.07
C TYR A 213 21.05 -11.00 1.78
N LEU A 214 20.30 -10.24 0.97
CA LEU A 214 19.64 -10.74 -0.23
C LEU A 214 20.52 -10.50 -1.47
N PHE A 215 21.04 -11.55 -2.10
CA PHE A 215 21.76 -11.41 -3.37
C PHE A 215 21.31 -12.44 -4.41
N GLY A 216 20.90 -11.90 -5.57
CA GLY A 216 20.30 -12.63 -6.67
C GLY A 216 18.78 -12.56 -6.64
N VAL A 217 18.20 -11.82 -7.60
CA VAL A 217 16.78 -11.97 -7.97
C VAL A 217 16.72 -12.47 -9.40
N SER A 218 16.04 -13.60 -9.60
CA SER A 218 15.90 -14.24 -10.90
C SER A 218 14.73 -13.65 -11.70
N ASN A 219 14.95 -13.44 -12.99
CA ASN A 219 13.94 -13.44 -14.07
C ASN A 219 12.53 -12.90 -13.74
N PHE A 220 12.36 -11.59 -13.94
CA PHE A 220 11.21 -10.96 -14.63
C PHE A 220 9.86 -11.72 -14.56
N ILE A 221 9.20 -11.68 -13.40
CA ILE A 221 7.75 -11.97 -13.33
C ILE A 221 7.02 -10.64 -13.61
N VAL A 222 6.35 -10.57 -14.76
CA VAL A 222 5.32 -9.55 -15.02
C VAL A 222 4.27 -9.66 -13.92
N THR A 223 3.85 -8.54 -13.33
CA THR A 223 2.92 -8.49 -12.19
C THR A 223 1.68 -9.35 -12.48
N ASP A 224 1.62 -10.55 -11.89
CA ASP A 224 0.71 -11.60 -12.33
C ASP A 224 -0.70 -11.38 -11.79
N ASN A 225 -1.43 -10.49 -12.47
CA ASN A 225 -2.84 -10.26 -12.17
C ASN A 225 -3.71 -11.49 -12.48
N SER A 226 -3.21 -12.55 -13.15
CA SER A 226 -4.04 -13.71 -13.47
C SER A 226 -4.58 -14.40 -12.23
N GLN A 227 -3.82 -14.45 -11.12
CA GLN A 227 -4.32 -15.02 -9.86
C GLN A 227 -5.48 -14.18 -9.30
N LEU A 228 -5.34 -12.86 -9.21
CA LEU A 228 -6.40 -11.99 -8.68
C LEU A 228 -7.63 -11.96 -9.60
N LEU A 229 -7.44 -11.96 -10.93
CA LEU A 229 -8.53 -12.06 -11.89
C LEU A 229 -9.25 -13.43 -11.80
N VAL A 230 -8.52 -14.51 -11.52
CA VAL A 230 -9.08 -15.84 -11.23
C VAL A 230 -9.83 -15.88 -9.90
N GLU A 231 -9.34 -15.23 -8.83
CA GLU A 231 -10.09 -15.11 -7.58
C GLU A 231 -11.39 -14.30 -7.76
N LEU A 232 -11.35 -13.19 -8.52
CA LEU A 232 -12.54 -12.41 -8.85
C LEU A 232 -13.54 -13.20 -9.71
N GLU A 233 -13.07 -14.01 -10.67
CA GLU A 233 -13.98 -14.82 -11.50
C GLU A 233 -14.63 -15.94 -10.70
N LYS A 234 -13.95 -16.56 -9.71
CA LYS A 234 -14.59 -17.51 -8.77
C LYS A 234 -15.74 -16.87 -8.00
N VAL A 235 -15.62 -15.59 -7.63
CA VAL A 235 -16.68 -14.85 -6.93
C VAL A 235 -17.85 -14.58 -7.89
N LYS A 236 -17.55 -14.19 -9.13
CA LYS A 236 -18.52 -13.99 -10.20
C LYS A 236 -19.31 -15.28 -10.49
N ASP A 237 -18.61 -16.40 -10.65
CA ASP A 237 -19.21 -17.73 -10.85
C ASP A 237 -20.06 -18.18 -9.64
N HIS A 238 -19.64 -17.82 -8.42
CA HIS A 238 -20.42 -18.12 -7.22
C HIS A 238 -21.73 -17.34 -7.18
N ILE A 239 -21.70 -16.05 -7.52
CA ILE A 239 -22.89 -15.20 -7.59
C ILE A 239 -23.80 -15.61 -8.77
N LEU A 240 -23.23 -16.04 -9.91
CA LEU A 240 -24.01 -16.59 -11.04
C LEU A 240 -24.58 -18.00 -10.76
N GLY A 241 -24.11 -18.68 -9.72
CA GLY A 241 -24.47 -20.07 -9.44
C GLY A 241 -23.88 -21.08 -10.43
N THR A 242 -22.89 -20.68 -11.23
CA THR A 242 -22.16 -21.53 -12.17
C THR A 242 -21.09 -22.39 -11.48
N ALA A 243 -20.51 -21.92 -10.37
CA ALA A 243 -19.67 -22.74 -9.48
C ALA A 243 -19.85 -22.37 -7.99
N THR A 244 -20.26 -23.32 -7.15
CA THR A 244 -20.54 -23.07 -5.73
C THR A 244 -19.30 -23.17 -4.86
N LEU A 245 -18.83 -22.04 -4.33
CA LEU A 245 -17.85 -21.98 -3.24
C LEU A 245 -18.47 -22.36 -1.89
N SER A 246 -17.73 -23.04 -1.02
CA SER A 246 -18.14 -23.24 0.38
C SER A 246 -17.78 -22.02 1.26
N ALA A 247 -18.30 -21.98 2.49
CA ALA A 247 -17.93 -20.96 3.48
C ALA A 247 -16.41 -20.90 3.77
N ALA A 248 -15.69 -22.03 3.65
CA ALA A 248 -14.25 -22.07 3.80
C ALA A 248 -13.52 -21.52 2.55
N ASP A 249 -14.04 -21.80 1.37
CA ASP A 249 -13.49 -21.31 0.11
C ASP A 249 -13.72 -19.81 -0.03
N LEU A 250 -14.92 -19.30 0.25
CA LEU A 250 -15.24 -17.86 0.31
C LEU A 250 -14.27 -17.11 1.23
N LYS A 251 -13.97 -17.65 2.41
CA LYS A 251 -12.98 -17.06 3.31
C LYS A 251 -11.56 -17.08 2.73
N THR A 252 -11.21 -18.12 1.97
CA THR A 252 -9.89 -18.28 1.35
C THR A 252 -9.70 -17.33 0.17
N VAL A 253 -10.69 -17.25 -0.73
CA VAL A 253 -10.75 -16.30 -1.85
C VAL A 253 -10.71 -14.85 -1.32
N GLY A 254 -11.51 -14.55 -0.29
CA GLY A 254 -11.51 -13.21 0.33
C GLY A 254 -10.18 -12.82 0.98
N ASN A 255 -9.44 -13.78 1.54
CA ASN A 255 -8.07 -13.54 2.05
C ASN A 255 -7.07 -13.29 0.91
N ALA A 256 -7.14 -14.06 -0.19
CA ALA A 256 -6.27 -13.87 -1.35
C ALA A 256 -6.48 -12.50 -2.01
N ILE A 257 -7.74 -12.12 -2.25
CA ILE A 257 -8.09 -10.78 -2.73
C ILE A 257 -7.58 -9.69 -1.76
N ALA A 258 -7.61 -9.92 -0.44
CA ALA A 258 -7.09 -8.96 0.54
C ALA A 258 -5.55 -8.86 0.57
N MET A 259 -4.82 -9.87 0.09
CA MET A 259 -3.35 -9.83 -0.06
C MET A 259 -2.94 -9.02 -1.29
N ASP A 260 -3.58 -9.27 -2.42
CA ASP A 260 -3.23 -8.67 -3.71
C ASP A 260 -4.02 -7.39 -4.03
N ASN A 261 -4.77 -6.84 -3.06
CA ASN A 261 -5.64 -5.69 -3.25
C ASN A 261 -4.94 -4.42 -3.76
N ILE A 262 -3.61 -4.31 -3.57
CA ILE A 262 -2.80 -3.23 -4.13
C ILE A 262 -2.89 -3.15 -5.67
N LEU A 263 -3.22 -4.25 -6.36
CA LEU A 263 -3.41 -4.28 -7.81
C LEU A 263 -4.64 -3.47 -8.29
N PHE A 264 -5.57 -3.13 -7.39
CA PHE A 264 -6.66 -2.19 -7.66
C PHE A 264 -6.18 -0.73 -7.82
N THR A 265 -4.89 -0.44 -7.64
CA THR A 265 -4.33 0.91 -7.76
C THR A 265 -4.30 1.42 -9.19
N ASP A 266 -3.91 0.59 -10.17
CA ASP A 266 -3.65 1.03 -11.54
C ASP A 266 -3.87 -0.04 -12.63
N ASN A 267 -4.35 -1.24 -12.30
CA ASN A 267 -4.59 -2.30 -13.29
C ASN A 267 -6.03 -2.25 -13.81
N TYR A 268 -6.21 -1.86 -15.08
CA TYR A 268 -7.53 -1.71 -15.72
C TYR A 268 -8.44 -2.94 -15.55
N ASP A 269 -7.93 -4.14 -15.85
CA ASP A 269 -8.74 -5.36 -15.87
C ASP A 269 -9.20 -5.75 -14.46
N VAL A 270 -8.33 -5.64 -13.46
CA VAL A 270 -8.65 -5.88 -12.04
C VAL A 270 -9.70 -4.88 -11.55
N ILE A 271 -9.54 -3.59 -11.85
CA ILE A 271 -10.51 -2.56 -11.46
C ILE A 271 -11.86 -2.83 -12.13
N ASN A 272 -11.88 -3.13 -13.44
CA ASN A 272 -13.11 -3.43 -14.17
C ASN A 272 -13.82 -4.68 -13.63
N GLN A 273 -13.12 -5.81 -13.47
CA GLN A 273 -13.72 -7.06 -13.02
C GLN A 273 -14.19 -6.96 -11.55
N GLY A 274 -13.46 -6.26 -10.68
CA GLY A 274 -13.94 -5.99 -9.32
C GLY A 274 -15.20 -5.12 -9.29
N LEU A 275 -15.31 -4.12 -10.18
CA LEU A 275 -16.52 -3.32 -10.35
C LEU A 275 -17.70 -4.12 -10.93
N GLU A 276 -17.45 -5.03 -11.87
CA GLU A 276 -18.45 -6.00 -12.38
C GLU A 276 -18.95 -6.92 -11.26
N VAL A 277 -18.05 -7.45 -10.42
CA VAL A 277 -18.42 -8.35 -9.31
C VAL A 277 -19.26 -7.62 -8.25
N ILE A 278 -18.97 -6.35 -7.97
CA ILE A 278 -19.82 -5.52 -7.08
C ILE A 278 -21.19 -5.27 -7.71
N GLU A 279 -21.25 -4.83 -8.97
CA GLU A 279 -22.50 -4.57 -9.68
C GLU A 279 -23.38 -5.83 -9.78
N LEU A 280 -22.76 -6.97 -10.07
CA LEU A 280 -23.43 -8.27 -10.11
C LEU A 280 -23.99 -8.67 -8.73
N TYR A 281 -23.21 -8.53 -7.66
CA TYR A 281 -23.66 -8.81 -6.29
C TYR A 281 -24.85 -7.93 -5.90
N GLU A 282 -24.72 -6.61 -6.05
CA GLU A 282 -25.78 -5.67 -5.66
C GLU A 282 -27.04 -5.89 -6.52
N SER A 283 -26.91 -6.28 -7.80
CA SER A 283 -28.07 -6.63 -8.66
C SER A 283 -28.87 -7.86 -8.20
N GLN A 284 -28.28 -8.77 -7.42
CA GLN A 284 -28.93 -9.98 -6.92
C GLN A 284 -29.36 -9.89 -5.46
N TYR A 285 -28.52 -9.32 -4.60
CA TYR A 285 -28.68 -9.33 -3.14
C TYR A 285 -29.01 -7.95 -2.55
N GLY A 286 -28.92 -6.89 -3.36
CA GLY A 286 -29.01 -5.49 -2.94
C GLY A 286 -27.73 -5.00 -2.25
N GLY A 287 -27.52 -3.69 -2.25
CA GLY A 287 -26.38 -3.06 -1.58
C GLY A 287 -26.22 -3.45 -0.11
N LEU A 288 -24.98 -3.67 0.33
CA LEU A 288 -24.69 -4.03 1.73
C LEU A 288 -25.32 -3.02 2.72
N PHE A 289 -25.76 -3.53 3.86
CA PHE A 289 -26.42 -2.80 4.95
C PHE A 289 -27.79 -2.17 4.63
N THR A 290 -28.21 -2.13 3.35
CA THR A 290 -29.47 -1.51 2.91
C THR A 290 -30.73 -2.29 3.34
N ARG A 291 -31.91 -1.73 3.06
CA ARG A 291 -33.20 -2.28 3.53
C ARG A 291 -33.62 -3.48 2.68
N GLY A 292 -33.84 -4.62 3.34
CA GLY A 292 -34.28 -5.87 2.72
C GLY A 292 -33.18 -6.91 2.50
N THR A 293 -31.91 -6.56 2.68
CA THR A 293 -30.77 -7.47 2.49
C THR A 293 -30.47 -8.29 3.76
N THR A 294 -29.64 -9.33 3.61
CA THR A 294 -29.11 -10.14 4.72
C THR A 294 -28.39 -9.31 5.77
N THR A 295 -27.82 -8.17 5.37
CA THR A 295 -26.94 -7.32 6.20
C THR A 295 -27.62 -6.08 6.79
N GLN A 296 -28.94 -5.93 6.61
CA GLN A 296 -29.71 -4.75 7.00
C GLN A 296 -29.43 -4.30 8.45
N GLY A 297 -28.86 -3.11 8.61
CA GLY A 297 -28.53 -2.53 9.93
C GLY A 297 -27.25 -3.05 10.60
N GLY A 298 -26.53 -3.96 9.93
CA GLY A 298 -25.21 -4.45 10.32
C GLY A 298 -25.17 -5.90 10.80
N PHE A 299 -24.00 -6.53 10.59
CA PHE A 299 -23.74 -7.93 10.91
C PHE A 299 -22.43 -8.08 11.71
N ASN A 300 -22.15 -9.30 12.19
CA ASN A 300 -20.90 -9.63 12.86
C ASN A 300 -19.97 -10.34 11.88
N ARG A 301 -18.76 -9.81 11.69
CA ARG A 301 -17.73 -10.37 10.80
C ARG A 301 -17.43 -11.84 11.05
N THR A 302 -17.53 -12.30 12.29
CA THR A 302 -17.21 -13.68 12.70
C THR A 302 -18.45 -14.55 12.93
N ALA A 303 -19.63 -14.11 12.48
CA ALA A 303 -20.82 -14.95 12.45
C ALA A 303 -20.86 -15.74 11.14
N SER A 304 -21.26 -17.01 11.23
CA SER A 304 -21.49 -17.88 10.07
C SER A 304 -22.74 -17.47 9.31
N GLY A 305 -22.75 -17.61 7.98
CA GLY A 305 -23.82 -17.13 7.11
C GLY A 305 -23.64 -15.67 6.66
N TYR A 306 -22.40 -15.19 6.67
CA TYR A 306 -21.98 -13.86 6.19
C TYR A 306 -20.62 -13.92 5.46
N GLU A 307 -20.20 -15.09 5.00
CA GLU A 307 -18.89 -15.31 4.39
C GLU A 307 -18.76 -14.62 3.02
N LEU A 308 -19.84 -14.62 2.22
CA LEU A 308 -19.92 -13.86 0.97
C LEU A 308 -19.97 -12.35 1.25
N GLU A 309 -20.76 -11.91 2.22
CA GLU A 309 -20.89 -10.52 2.65
C GLU A 309 -19.56 -9.93 3.16
N ASN A 310 -18.76 -10.71 3.90
CA ASN A 310 -17.41 -10.31 4.30
C ASN A 310 -16.47 -10.21 3.09
N LEU A 311 -16.52 -11.16 2.15
CA LEU A 311 -15.72 -11.13 0.92
C LEU A 311 -16.08 -9.93 0.05
N MET A 312 -17.38 -9.65 -0.14
CA MET A 312 -17.83 -8.49 -0.91
C MET A 312 -17.40 -7.18 -0.27
N LEU A 313 -17.42 -7.09 1.06
CA LEU A 313 -16.84 -5.96 1.77
C LEU A 313 -15.33 -5.81 1.52
N VAL A 314 -14.56 -6.90 1.37
CA VAL A 314 -13.14 -6.82 0.95
C VAL A 314 -13.00 -6.25 -0.46
N ILE A 315 -13.80 -6.71 -1.43
CA ILE A 315 -13.73 -6.19 -2.82
C ILE A 315 -14.14 -4.71 -2.86
N MET A 316 -15.29 -4.35 -2.26
CA MET A 316 -15.79 -2.98 -2.21
C MET A 316 -14.81 -2.03 -1.51
N GLN A 317 -14.17 -2.47 -0.42
CA GLN A 317 -13.11 -1.70 0.23
C GLN A 317 -11.89 -1.54 -0.67
N SER A 318 -11.40 -2.63 -1.28
CA SER A 318 -10.21 -2.59 -2.14
C SER A 318 -10.39 -1.61 -3.31
N VAL A 319 -11.54 -1.67 -3.98
CA VAL A 319 -11.88 -0.73 -5.05
C VAL A 319 -11.99 0.71 -4.53
N LEU A 320 -12.64 0.94 -3.39
CA LEU A 320 -12.78 2.29 -2.78
C LEU A 320 -11.42 2.89 -2.37
N ASP A 321 -10.57 2.09 -1.74
CA ASP A 321 -9.31 2.55 -1.12
C ASP A 321 -8.20 2.76 -2.17
N TYR A 322 -8.16 1.97 -3.24
CA TYR A 322 -7.07 1.99 -4.23
C TYR A 322 -7.47 2.55 -5.60
N SER A 323 -8.69 2.34 -6.09
CA SER A 323 -9.03 2.66 -7.49
C SER A 323 -9.47 4.10 -7.72
N TYR A 324 -10.02 4.79 -6.71
CA TYR A 324 -10.59 6.13 -6.87
C TYR A 324 -9.54 7.27 -6.84
N THR A 325 -8.51 7.19 -7.68
CA THR A 325 -7.41 8.17 -7.79
C THR A 325 -7.64 9.20 -8.92
N GLU A 326 -6.98 10.36 -8.84
CA GLU A 326 -7.04 11.37 -9.93
C GLU A 326 -6.50 10.81 -11.26
N THR A 327 -5.47 9.96 -11.21
CA THR A 327 -4.93 9.23 -12.37
C THR A 327 -6.01 8.36 -13.01
N ASN A 328 -6.64 7.47 -12.26
CA ASN A 328 -7.61 6.51 -12.80
C ASN A 328 -8.90 7.21 -13.29
N LEU A 329 -9.31 8.30 -12.63
CA LEU A 329 -10.44 9.13 -13.10
C LEU A 329 -10.14 9.87 -14.41
N THR A 330 -8.86 10.05 -14.75
CA THR A 330 -8.41 10.67 -16.00
C THR A 330 -8.13 9.63 -17.09
N GLU A 331 -7.54 8.49 -16.74
CA GLU A 331 -7.13 7.44 -17.68
C GLU A 331 -8.27 6.47 -18.03
N TYR A 332 -9.11 6.12 -17.05
CA TYR A 332 -10.20 5.14 -17.18
C TYR A 332 -11.59 5.72 -16.81
N PRO A 333 -11.99 6.91 -17.31
CA PRO A 333 -13.22 7.61 -16.88
C PRO A 333 -14.51 6.79 -17.08
N GLN A 334 -14.51 5.82 -18.00
CA GLN A 334 -15.61 4.90 -18.25
C GLN A 334 -15.88 3.91 -17.10
N LEU A 335 -14.90 3.61 -16.25
CA LEU A 335 -15.10 2.70 -15.11
C LEU A 335 -15.85 3.37 -13.96
N PHE A 336 -15.62 4.67 -13.77
CA PHE A 336 -16.07 5.44 -12.60
C PHE A 336 -17.29 6.32 -12.86
N LYS A 337 -17.51 6.75 -14.12
CA LYS A 337 -18.69 7.56 -14.47
C LYS A 337 -19.97 6.75 -14.29
N ASN A 338 -20.91 7.28 -13.50
CA ASN A 338 -22.16 6.65 -13.10
C ASN A 338 -21.98 5.38 -12.24
N ARG A 339 -20.76 5.09 -11.76
CA ARG A 339 -20.45 3.94 -10.92
C ARG A 339 -20.61 4.29 -9.44
N LEU A 340 -21.75 3.92 -8.86
CA LEU A 340 -21.97 3.94 -7.42
C LEU A 340 -21.90 2.52 -6.83
N PHE A 341 -21.84 2.44 -5.50
CA PHE A 341 -22.26 1.24 -4.77
C PHE A 341 -23.64 1.52 -4.14
N GLU A 342 -24.58 0.59 -4.23
CA GLU A 342 -25.94 0.72 -3.66
C GLU A 342 -25.93 0.90 -2.15
N THR A 343 -24.93 0.37 -1.43
CA THR A 343 -24.73 0.66 0.01
C THR A 343 -24.65 2.15 0.34
N SER A 344 -24.33 3.01 -0.64
CA SER A 344 -24.42 4.48 -0.52
C SER A 344 -25.79 4.93 -0.03
N SER A 345 -26.88 4.28 -0.45
CA SER A 345 -28.26 4.61 -0.06
C SER A 345 -28.53 4.45 1.44
N TYR A 346 -27.72 3.65 2.15
CA TYR A 346 -27.79 3.48 3.60
C TYR A 346 -26.77 4.36 4.34
N PHE A 347 -25.51 4.35 3.91
CA PHE A 347 -24.45 5.20 4.49
C PHE A 347 -23.35 5.48 3.46
N PRO A 348 -22.93 6.75 3.26
CA PRO A 348 -23.32 7.97 3.97
C PRO A 348 -24.71 8.52 3.59
N GLY A 349 -25.47 7.83 2.74
CA GLY A 349 -26.75 8.27 2.21
C GLY A 349 -26.60 8.79 0.77
N ALA A 350 -27.51 8.39 -0.11
CA ALA A 350 -27.50 8.82 -1.50
C ALA A 350 -28.27 10.13 -1.70
N VAL A 351 -27.91 10.87 -2.75
CA VAL A 351 -28.64 12.02 -3.29
C VAL A 351 -28.58 11.93 -4.81
N ALA A 352 -29.59 12.46 -5.52
CA ALA A 352 -29.59 12.45 -6.98
C ALA A 352 -28.41 13.25 -7.56
N GLN A 353 -27.89 12.80 -8.70
CA GLN A 353 -26.89 13.55 -9.47
C GLN A 353 -27.51 14.85 -10.02
N PRO A 354 -26.74 15.94 -10.19
CA PRO A 354 -27.27 17.18 -10.76
C PRO A 354 -27.71 16.96 -12.21
N VAL A 355 -28.86 17.54 -12.57
CA VAL A 355 -29.45 17.42 -13.93
C VAL A 355 -28.55 18.03 -15.00
N ASP A 356 -27.76 19.04 -14.64
CA ASP A 356 -26.73 19.66 -15.47
C ASP A 356 -25.36 19.44 -14.82
N ALA A 357 -24.53 18.60 -15.43
CA ALA A 357 -23.18 18.31 -14.95
C ALA A 357 -22.22 19.51 -15.09
N SER A 358 -22.58 20.55 -15.86
CA SER A 358 -21.82 21.82 -15.94
C SER A 358 -22.22 22.83 -14.86
N GLN A 359 -23.25 22.52 -14.05
CA GLN A 359 -23.60 23.31 -12.89
C GLN A 359 -22.42 23.38 -11.93
N SER A 360 -22.06 24.59 -11.54
CA SER A 360 -20.95 24.85 -10.63
C SER A 360 -21.30 25.87 -9.54
N PHE A 361 -20.64 25.74 -8.39
CA PHE A 361 -20.82 26.60 -7.22
C PHE A 361 -19.47 27.11 -6.73
N THR A 362 -19.32 28.44 -6.62
CA THR A 362 -18.16 29.05 -5.95
C THR A 362 -18.47 29.32 -4.47
N ILE A 363 -17.65 28.77 -3.59
CA ILE A 363 -17.80 28.77 -2.14
C ILE A 363 -16.59 29.45 -1.51
N LYS A 364 -16.79 30.26 -0.46
CA LYS A 364 -15.69 30.79 0.34
C LYS A 364 -15.33 29.82 1.46
N ILE A 365 -14.05 29.57 1.67
CA ILE A 365 -13.53 28.86 2.86
C ILE A 365 -12.51 29.73 3.60
N ASN A 366 -12.29 29.42 4.89
CA ASN A 366 -11.22 30.02 5.67
C ASN A 366 -9.91 29.21 5.49
N GLY A 367 -9.00 29.72 4.65
CA GLY A 367 -7.68 29.16 4.37
C GLY A 367 -6.62 29.44 5.46
N THR A 368 -7.01 30.00 6.60
CA THR A 368 -6.11 30.22 7.75
C THR A 368 -6.26 29.10 8.78
N HIS A 369 -5.13 28.46 9.10
CA HIS A 369 -4.95 27.46 10.15
C HIS A 369 -3.58 27.62 10.82
N VAL A 370 -3.42 28.73 11.52
CA VAL A 370 -2.18 29.07 12.24
C VAL A 370 -2.12 28.43 13.63
N ARG A 371 -0.91 28.09 14.07
CA ARG A 371 -0.60 27.72 15.47
C ARG A 371 -1.10 28.79 16.43
N LYS A 372 -1.81 28.39 17.48
CA LYS A 372 -2.34 29.35 18.46
C LYS A 372 -1.33 29.58 19.62
N PRO A 373 -1.29 30.77 20.23
CA PRO A 373 -0.46 31.00 21.41
C PRO A 373 -0.93 30.16 22.60
N GLY A 374 0.00 29.46 23.26
CA GLY A 374 -0.26 28.62 24.43
C GLY A 374 0.31 27.20 24.31
N THR A 375 -0.13 26.34 25.23
CA THR A 375 0.06 24.89 25.16
C THR A 375 -0.84 24.31 24.07
N GLN A 376 -0.32 23.37 23.29
CA GLN A 376 -1.09 22.74 22.22
C GLN A 376 -2.23 21.90 22.79
N ALA A 377 -3.44 22.08 22.26
CA ALA A 377 -4.57 21.19 22.55
C ALA A 377 -4.51 19.95 21.65
N ASN A 378 -5.24 18.89 22.02
CA ASN A 378 -5.31 17.64 21.25
C ASN A 378 -5.51 17.90 19.75
N TYR A 379 -4.68 17.26 18.92
CA TYR A 379 -4.73 17.28 17.46
C TYR A 379 -4.49 18.67 16.80
N GLU A 380 -3.85 19.65 17.47
CA GLU A 380 -3.58 20.97 16.86
C GLU A 380 -2.78 20.89 15.55
N THR A 381 -2.00 19.83 15.33
CA THR A 381 -1.19 19.61 14.12
C THR A 381 -1.93 18.93 12.95
N GLU A 382 -3.19 18.52 13.12
CA GLU A 382 -4.01 17.98 12.03
C GLU A 382 -4.56 19.10 11.14
N ASP A 383 -4.96 18.76 9.90
CA ASP A 383 -5.50 19.73 8.94
C ASP A 383 -6.83 20.33 9.40
N ALA A 384 -7.02 21.64 9.20
CA ALA A 384 -8.31 22.29 9.40
C ALA A 384 -9.25 21.96 8.25
N ARG A 385 -10.15 20.99 8.47
CA ARG A 385 -11.24 20.66 7.55
C ARG A 385 -12.23 21.82 7.40
N ARG A 386 -12.47 22.23 6.16
CA ARG A 386 -13.43 23.28 5.77
C ARG A 386 -14.58 22.71 4.92
N PRO A 387 -15.84 22.83 5.35
CA PRO A 387 -16.99 22.44 4.54
C PRO A 387 -17.17 23.35 3.32
N THR A 388 -17.65 22.78 2.22
CA THR A 388 -18.03 23.55 1.01
C THR A 388 -19.54 23.77 0.88
N GLY A 389 -20.37 23.19 1.76
CA GLY A 389 -21.82 23.18 1.58
C GLY A 389 -22.27 22.50 0.28
N CYS A 390 -21.43 21.60 -0.24
CA CYS A 390 -21.69 20.80 -1.43
C CYS A 390 -21.50 19.31 -1.10
N TYR A 391 -22.24 18.47 -1.83
CA TYR A 391 -22.25 17.02 -1.72
C TYR A 391 -21.95 16.42 -3.09
N LEU A 392 -21.02 15.48 -3.16
CA LEU A 392 -20.85 14.63 -4.32
C LEU A 392 -21.93 13.55 -4.30
N ALA A 393 -22.81 13.54 -5.30
CA ALA A 393 -23.75 12.43 -5.49
C ALA A 393 -22.99 11.14 -5.83
N PRO A 394 -23.40 9.97 -5.31
CA PRO A 394 -22.73 8.70 -5.63
C PRO A 394 -22.74 8.44 -7.14
N GLY A 395 -21.59 7.97 -7.67
CA GLY A 395 -21.37 7.77 -9.10
C GLY A 395 -21.16 9.05 -9.92
N SER A 396 -21.18 10.25 -9.32
CA SER A 396 -20.71 11.47 -9.99
C SER A 396 -19.19 11.56 -9.97
N VAL A 397 -18.62 12.04 -11.08
CA VAL A 397 -17.22 12.50 -11.16
C VAL A 397 -17.26 14.02 -11.27
N ALA A 398 -16.68 14.71 -10.28
CA ALA A 398 -16.72 16.16 -10.14
C ALA A 398 -15.34 16.79 -10.33
N LYS A 399 -15.32 18.12 -10.56
CA LYS A 399 -14.08 18.90 -10.57
C LYS A 399 -14.09 19.92 -9.45
N VAL A 400 -12.94 20.13 -8.82
CA VAL A 400 -12.73 21.17 -7.81
C VAL A 400 -11.59 22.08 -8.28
N THR A 401 -11.92 23.32 -8.60
CA THR A 401 -10.97 24.37 -8.98
C THR A 401 -10.64 25.24 -7.78
N VAL A 402 -9.35 25.48 -7.56
CA VAL A 402 -8.78 26.14 -6.39
C VAL A 402 -7.85 27.30 -6.79
N PRO A 403 -7.62 28.29 -5.91
CA PRO A 403 -6.55 29.27 -6.12
C PRO A 403 -5.18 28.59 -6.01
N SER A 404 -4.20 29.11 -6.75
CA SER A 404 -2.81 28.60 -6.74
C SER A 404 -2.15 28.59 -5.36
N SER A 405 -2.67 29.38 -4.40
CA SER A 405 -2.22 29.40 -3.00
C SER A 405 -2.50 28.12 -2.21
N LEU A 406 -3.32 27.18 -2.73
CA LEU A 406 -3.53 25.84 -2.16
C LEU A 406 -2.68 24.75 -2.84
N VAL A 407 -2.00 25.07 -3.93
CA VAL A 407 -1.35 24.06 -4.79
C VAL A 407 0.02 23.67 -4.23
N GLY A 408 0.26 22.37 -4.09
CA GLY A 408 1.54 21.81 -3.63
C GLY A 408 1.91 22.08 -2.18
N ILE A 409 1.00 22.66 -1.37
CA ILE A 409 1.28 23.01 0.04
C ILE A 409 1.00 21.87 1.04
N GLY A 410 0.58 20.70 0.54
CA GLY A 410 0.01 19.57 1.31
C GLY A 410 -1.49 19.69 1.58
N ALA A 411 -2.21 20.62 0.94
CA ALA A 411 -3.65 20.78 1.10
C ALA A 411 -4.42 19.73 0.30
N THR A 412 -5.58 19.28 0.80
CA THR A 412 -6.27 18.11 0.23
C THR A 412 -7.78 18.27 0.13
N ILE A 413 -8.38 17.69 -0.90
CA ILE A 413 -9.83 17.55 -1.04
C ILE A 413 -10.24 16.22 -0.42
N LEU A 414 -11.30 16.24 0.38
CA LEU A 414 -11.85 15.06 1.04
C LEU A 414 -13.33 14.94 0.68
N VAL A 415 -13.75 13.77 0.20
CA VAL A 415 -15.16 13.46 -0.08
C VAL A 415 -15.67 12.49 0.97
N GLY A 416 -16.67 12.92 1.74
CA GLY A 416 -17.18 12.21 2.92
C GLY A 416 -16.45 12.63 4.20
N ALA A 417 -17.19 12.84 5.29
CA ALA A 417 -16.63 13.38 6.53
C ALA A 417 -16.08 12.31 7.51
N HIS A 418 -16.49 11.05 7.38
CA HIS A 418 -16.24 10.02 8.39
C HIS A 418 -14.92 9.26 8.16
N THR A 419 -13.79 9.96 8.34
CA THR A 419 -12.42 9.44 8.15
C THR A 419 -11.96 8.39 9.19
N TRP A 420 -12.85 7.82 9.99
CA TRP A 420 -12.53 6.72 10.91
C TRP A 420 -12.73 5.37 10.24
N ASP A 421 -11.62 4.64 10.13
CA ASP A 421 -11.56 3.22 9.78
C ASP A 421 -12.23 2.36 10.87
N LEU A 422 -13.18 1.49 10.47
CA LEU A 422 -13.90 0.57 11.35
C LEU A 422 -13.51 -0.91 11.18
N SER A 423 -12.48 -1.24 10.42
CA SER A 423 -12.04 -2.64 10.15
C SER A 423 -11.85 -3.47 11.42
N LYS A 424 -11.39 -2.83 12.49
CA LYS A 424 -11.18 -3.43 13.83
C LYS A 424 -12.47 -3.62 14.65
N LYS A 425 -13.67 -3.38 14.07
CA LYS A 425 -14.97 -3.62 14.71
C LYS A 425 -15.50 -5.01 14.33
N THR A 426 -15.79 -5.81 15.35
CA THR A 426 -16.40 -7.15 15.21
C THR A 426 -17.81 -7.07 14.64
N THR A 427 -18.63 -6.12 15.12
CA THR A 427 -19.93 -5.76 14.51
C THR A 427 -19.73 -4.58 13.58
N ILE A 428 -20.01 -4.79 12.29
CA ILE A 428 -19.96 -3.77 11.24
C ILE A 428 -21.36 -3.31 10.85
N LYS A 429 -21.49 -2.01 10.58
CA LYS A 429 -22.77 -1.35 10.26
C LYS A 429 -22.70 -0.42 9.04
N ARG A 430 -21.55 -0.39 8.38
CA ARG A 430 -21.23 0.34 7.14
C ARG A 430 -19.91 -0.24 6.61
N MET A 431 -19.55 0.12 5.37
CA MET A 431 -18.17 0.00 4.88
C MET A 431 -17.18 0.67 5.85
N ASP A 432 -15.99 0.08 6.05
CA ASP A 432 -15.06 0.47 7.12
C ASP A 432 -14.47 1.86 6.92
N ARG A 433 -14.15 2.17 5.67
CA ARG A 433 -13.72 3.48 5.19
C ARG A 433 -14.78 3.92 4.19
N VAL A 434 -15.03 5.24 4.12
CA VAL A 434 -16.14 5.80 3.32
C VAL A 434 -15.75 7.09 2.62
N THR A 435 -14.44 7.35 2.54
CA THR A 435 -13.89 8.67 2.19
C THR A 435 -12.75 8.54 1.21
N THR A 436 -12.85 9.21 0.06
CA THR A 436 -11.74 9.40 -0.88
C THR A 436 -11.04 10.72 -0.57
N LYS A 437 -9.71 10.75 -0.74
CA LYS A 437 -8.84 11.89 -0.45
C LYS A 437 -7.95 12.16 -1.66
N TYR A 438 -7.88 13.43 -2.09
CA TYR A 438 -7.09 13.87 -3.23
C TYR A 438 -6.14 14.99 -2.82
N GLU A 439 -4.88 14.89 -3.23
CA GLU A 439 -3.85 15.91 -2.96
C GLU A 439 -3.99 17.07 -3.95
N ILE A 440 -3.97 18.32 -3.48
CA ILE A 440 -4.12 19.51 -4.34
C ILE A 440 -2.76 19.84 -4.98
N ASN A 441 -2.41 19.09 -6.02
CA ASN A 441 -1.18 19.26 -6.80
C ASN A 441 -1.37 20.06 -8.09
N SER A 442 -2.61 20.42 -8.43
CA SER A 442 -2.97 21.28 -9.56
C SER A 442 -4.01 22.32 -9.14
N THR A 443 -4.32 23.29 -10.01
CA THR A 443 -5.42 24.24 -9.76
C THR A 443 -6.81 23.66 -10.04
N THR A 444 -6.94 22.46 -10.61
CA THR A 444 -8.23 21.80 -10.87
C THR A 444 -8.06 20.29 -10.73
N THR A 445 -8.59 19.73 -9.65
CA THR A 445 -8.51 18.31 -9.34
C THR A 445 -9.82 17.60 -9.68
N THR A 446 -9.72 16.42 -10.30
CA THR A 446 -10.87 15.55 -10.57
C THR A 446 -11.11 14.60 -9.39
N ILE A 447 -12.35 14.53 -8.89
CA ILE A 447 -12.72 13.77 -7.69
C ILE A 447 -13.92 12.84 -7.93
N ALA A 448 -13.97 11.71 -7.23
CA ALA A 448 -15.13 10.83 -7.19
C ALA A 448 -15.20 10.06 -5.85
N ASN A 449 -16.35 9.44 -5.57
CA ASN A 449 -16.53 8.50 -4.46
C ASN A 449 -17.75 7.62 -4.81
N PRO A 450 -17.66 6.27 -4.83
CA PRO A 450 -18.79 5.41 -5.16
C PRO A 450 -19.93 5.51 -4.12
N LEU A 451 -19.61 6.00 -2.92
CA LEU A 451 -20.54 6.24 -1.82
C LEU A 451 -21.08 7.67 -1.78
N GLY A 452 -20.53 8.58 -2.60
CA GLY A 452 -20.77 10.02 -2.48
C GLY A 452 -20.21 10.61 -1.18
N GLY A 453 -20.65 11.81 -0.83
CA GLY A 453 -20.30 12.46 0.44
C GLY A 453 -20.22 13.98 0.36
N GLY A 454 -20.29 14.65 1.51
CA GLY A 454 -19.96 16.08 1.60
C GLY A 454 -18.53 16.36 1.14
N VAL A 455 -18.28 17.46 0.44
CA VAL A 455 -16.95 17.81 -0.06
C VAL A 455 -16.30 18.83 0.87
N TYR A 456 -15.05 18.54 1.27
CA TYR A 456 -14.27 19.34 2.22
C TYR A 456 -12.90 19.70 1.64
N ILE A 457 -12.37 20.86 2.02
CA ILE A 457 -10.96 21.21 1.83
C ILE A 457 -10.26 21.11 3.18
N ASN A 458 -9.27 20.24 3.29
CA ASN A 458 -8.38 20.17 4.45
C ASN A 458 -7.23 21.17 4.23
N VAL A 459 -7.18 22.20 5.07
CA VAL A 459 -6.13 23.23 5.05
C VAL A 459 -5.02 22.83 6.03
N PRO A 460 -3.76 22.66 5.59
CA PRO A 460 -2.71 22.14 6.47
C PRO A 460 -2.39 23.07 7.64
N TYR A 461 -1.77 22.49 8.66
CA TYR A 461 -1.32 23.26 9.82
C TYR A 461 -0.23 24.29 9.46
N GLN A 462 -0.23 25.39 10.20
CA GLN A 462 0.66 26.55 10.04
C GLN A 462 0.55 27.28 8.69
N LYS A 463 -0.61 27.21 8.03
CA LYS A 463 -0.92 28.01 6.83
C LYS A 463 -1.74 29.24 7.18
N ASP A 464 -1.48 30.37 6.50
CA ASP A 464 -2.30 31.58 6.59
C ASP A 464 -2.58 32.11 5.19
N LEU A 465 -3.73 31.75 4.64
CA LEU A 465 -4.12 32.03 3.25
C LEU A 465 -5.33 32.97 3.15
N GLY A 466 -5.88 33.42 4.28
CA GLY A 466 -7.07 34.27 4.32
C GLY A 466 -8.34 33.57 3.82
N ILE A 467 -9.22 34.29 3.14
CA ILE A 467 -10.46 33.73 2.60
C ILE A 467 -10.26 33.33 1.14
N LEU A 468 -10.53 32.07 0.83
CA LEU A 468 -10.29 31.45 -0.48
C LEU A 468 -11.60 31.10 -1.18
N ASN A 469 -11.68 31.34 -2.49
CA ASN A 469 -12.82 30.92 -3.32
C ASN A 469 -12.52 29.55 -3.93
N ILE A 470 -13.35 28.55 -3.65
CA ILE A 470 -13.28 27.19 -4.22
C ILE A 470 -14.47 27.02 -5.15
N THR A 471 -14.26 26.58 -6.40
CA THR A 471 -15.36 26.29 -7.34
C THR A 471 -15.50 24.78 -7.53
N LEU A 472 -16.71 24.26 -7.38
CA LEU A 472 -17.04 22.84 -7.55
C LEU A 472 -18.02 22.67 -8.71
N GLU A 473 -17.72 21.77 -9.64
CA GLU A 473 -18.54 21.42 -10.83
C GLU A 473 -19.06 19.97 -10.70
N ASN A 474 -20.28 19.70 -11.16
CA ASN A 474 -20.96 18.38 -11.07
C ASN A 474 -21.17 17.87 -9.62
N VAL A 475 -21.56 18.77 -8.72
CA VAL A 475 -21.96 18.47 -7.33
C VAL A 475 -23.37 19.00 -7.06
N VAL A 476 -24.00 18.57 -5.96
CA VAL A 476 -25.25 19.20 -5.45
C VAL A 476 -24.96 20.02 -4.20
N ARG A 477 -25.89 20.92 -3.81
CA ARG A 477 -25.80 21.64 -2.54
C ARG A 477 -26.20 20.73 -1.37
N SER A 478 -25.44 20.78 -0.27
CA SER A 478 -25.87 20.23 1.02
C SER A 478 -26.39 21.32 1.94
N PRO A 479 -27.14 20.97 3.01
CA PRO A 479 -27.46 21.91 4.06
C PRO A 479 -26.19 22.41 4.76
N TYR A 480 -26.00 23.74 4.75
CA TYR A 480 -24.83 24.38 5.34
C TYR A 480 -25.24 25.64 6.12
N TYR A 481 -25.01 25.61 7.43
CA TYR A 481 -25.14 26.77 8.29
C TYR A 481 -23.77 27.32 8.66
N ALA A 482 -23.43 28.48 8.09
CA ALA A 482 -22.17 29.17 8.39
C ALA A 482 -22.39 30.37 9.32
N ARG A 483 -21.51 30.49 10.31
CA ARG A 483 -21.30 31.73 11.08
C ARG A 483 -19.80 31.93 11.26
N THR A 484 -19.11 32.19 10.15
CA THR A 484 -17.66 32.37 10.06
C THR A 484 -17.29 33.77 9.57
N ALA A 485 -16.00 34.08 9.53
CA ALA A 485 -15.47 35.23 8.83
C ALA A 485 -15.60 35.13 7.29
N ALA A 486 -15.80 33.92 6.75
CA ALA A 486 -15.93 33.66 5.31
C ALA A 486 -17.38 33.78 4.81
N ASN A 487 -18.32 33.22 5.58
CA ASN A 487 -19.72 33.01 5.22
C ASN A 487 -20.64 33.28 6.43
N GLN A 488 -21.80 33.89 6.20
CA GLN A 488 -22.87 34.00 7.20
C GLN A 488 -24.21 33.61 6.59
N THR A 489 -24.72 32.44 6.96
CA THR A 489 -26.08 32.00 6.63
C THR A 489 -27.05 32.79 7.51
N ASN A 490 -27.90 33.62 6.90
CA ASN A 490 -28.94 34.31 7.65
C ASN A 490 -30.11 33.36 8.00
N ILE A 491 -30.91 33.71 9.01
CA ILE A 491 -31.93 32.80 9.55
C ILE A 491 -33.07 32.52 8.56
N SER A 492 -33.38 33.46 7.65
CA SER A 492 -34.37 33.27 6.58
C SER A 492 -33.90 32.26 5.54
N ASP A 493 -32.65 32.35 5.08
CA ASP A 493 -32.07 31.41 4.12
C ASP A 493 -31.92 30.02 4.77
N TRP A 494 -31.53 29.96 6.04
CA TRP A 494 -31.50 28.70 6.79
C TRP A 494 -32.86 28.02 6.84
N LEU A 495 -33.92 28.75 7.21
CA LEU A 495 -35.26 28.19 7.38
C LEU A 495 -35.95 27.80 6.07
N ASN A 496 -35.73 28.57 5.00
CA ASN A 496 -36.51 28.46 3.75
C ASN A 496 -35.72 27.89 2.55
N VAL A 497 -34.40 27.72 2.66
CA VAL A 497 -33.54 27.29 1.53
C VAL A 497 -32.52 26.25 1.95
N GLU A 498 -31.58 26.60 2.83
CA GLU A 498 -30.39 25.76 3.07
C GLU A 498 -30.70 24.51 3.89
N ARG A 499 -31.62 24.55 4.87
CA ARG A 499 -32.02 23.32 5.58
C ARG A 499 -32.92 22.38 4.77
N LEU A 500 -33.30 22.79 3.55
CA LEU A 500 -34.23 22.07 2.66
C LEU A 500 -33.52 21.46 1.45
N ARG A 501 -32.18 21.38 1.45
CA ARG A 501 -31.41 20.66 0.43
C ARG A 501 -31.45 19.15 0.68
N ASP A 502 -31.53 18.36 -0.39
CA ASP A 502 -31.78 16.90 -0.32
C ASP A 502 -30.60 16.06 0.20
N ALA A 503 -29.44 16.65 0.48
CA ALA A 503 -28.27 15.90 0.93
C ALA A 503 -28.44 15.38 2.39
N PRO A 504 -28.01 14.13 2.68
CA PRO A 504 -28.33 13.45 3.93
C PRO A 504 -27.58 13.98 5.17
N TRP A 505 -26.55 14.82 4.98
CA TRP A 505 -25.79 15.44 6.07
C TRP A 505 -25.80 16.96 5.99
N THR A 506 -25.98 17.56 7.16
CA THR A 506 -25.93 19.00 7.42
C THR A 506 -24.60 19.37 8.07
N ASP A 507 -23.88 20.34 7.49
CA ASP A 507 -22.69 20.93 8.09
C ASP A 507 -23.01 22.26 8.80
N ILE A 508 -22.52 22.43 10.03
CA ILE A 508 -22.66 23.64 10.83
C ILE A 508 -21.25 24.14 11.18
N GLU A 509 -20.86 25.31 10.67
CA GLU A 509 -19.51 25.87 10.85
C GLU A 509 -19.51 27.22 11.57
N THR A 510 -18.56 27.38 12.48
CA THR A 510 -18.15 28.64 13.11
C THR A 510 -16.63 28.75 13.06
N ASP A 511 -16.05 29.94 13.29
CA ASP A 511 -14.59 30.13 13.33
C ASP A 511 -13.87 29.34 14.46
N LYS A 512 -14.61 28.57 15.28
CA LYS A 512 -14.10 27.78 16.41
C LYS A 512 -14.43 26.29 16.34
N VAL A 513 -15.55 25.92 15.72
CA VAL A 513 -16.10 24.55 15.70
C VAL A 513 -16.82 24.31 14.38
N MET A 514 -16.54 23.16 13.76
CA MET A 514 -17.37 22.52 12.74
C MET A 514 -18.09 21.33 13.40
N MET A 515 -19.36 21.12 13.07
CA MET A 515 -20.12 19.92 13.41
C MET A 515 -20.87 19.44 12.17
N GLN A 516 -20.98 18.12 12.00
CA GLN A 516 -21.86 17.50 11.02
C GLN A 516 -22.95 16.70 11.73
N VAL A 517 -24.20 16.81 11.27
CA VAL A 517 -25.36 16.05 11.78
C VAL A 517 -26.19 15.49 10.62
N PRO A 518 -26.98 14.41 10.81
CA PRO A 518 -27.94 13.97 9.81
C PRO A 518 -28.97 15.07 9.53
N THR A 519 -29.33 15.29 8.27
CA THR A 519 -30.34 16.31 7.86
C THR A 519 -31.76 15.97 8.37
N SER A 520 -31.98 14.74 8.85
CA SER A 520 -33.24 14.26 9.42
C SER A 520 -33.38 14.44 10.95
N TRP A 521 -32.45 15.16 11.60
CA TRP A 521 -32.50 15.54 13.02
C TRP A 521 -33.15 16.91 13.23
#